data_AF-A0A016UD12-F1
#
_entry.id   AF-A0A016UD12-F1
#
_cell.length_a   1.000
_cell.length_b   1.000
_cell.length_c   1.000
_cell.angle_alpha   90.00
_cell.angle_beta   90.00
_cell.angle_gamma   90.00
#
_symmetry.space_group_name_H-M   'P 1'
#
loop_
_entity.id
_entity.type
_entity.pdbx_description
1 polymer ?
#
loop_
_entity_poly.entity_id
_entity_poly.type
_entity_poly.pdbx_seq_one_letter_code
_entity_poly.pdbx_strand_id
1 'polypeptide(L)'
;MAKTLLTRGNGLFDTHISWEDIERRIQEERKLNVVFGPKKSIHRIGEGIGFLSRIGVVNADFRGEADDLPSKFVVKMVCVLTGLEIAEAAKERHGNDADLKELYEGFDTNIKDLHNREVNVFRIFSRFDYSLSKIPRLYFAQDFTKENELKGDFYGLWI
;
A
#
# COMPACT_ATOMS: atom_id res chain seq x y z
N MET A 1 -7.65 -21.66 9.23
CA MET A 1 -7.27 -20.44 9.97
C MET A 1 -7.98 -19.26 9.34
N ALA A 2 -8.40 -18.27 10.12
CA ALA A 2 -8.94 -17.02 9.56
C ALA A 2 -7.84 -16.29 8.78
N LYS A 3 -8.18 -15.68 7.64
CA LYS A 3 -7.22 -14.87 6.87
C LYS A 3 -7.03 -13.53 7.59
N THR A 4 -5.79 -13.16 7.85
CA THR A 4 -5.38 -11.89 8.48
C THR A 4 -4.26 -11.24 7.65
N LEU A 5 -3.86 -10.01 7.97
CA LEU A 5 -2.72 -9.37 7.28
C LEU A 5 -1.38 -10.08 7.56
N LEU A 6 -1.35 -10.99 8.55
CA LEU A 6 -0.22 -11.87 8.86
C LEU A 6 -0.10 -13.06 7.91
N THR A 7 -1.13 -13.33 7.10
CA THR A 7 -1.10 -14.40 6.10
C THR A 7 -0.66 -13.87 4.74
N ARG A 8 0.21 -14.61 4.04
CA ARG A 8 0.59 -14.31 2.64
C ARG A 8 -0.65 -14.27 1.76
N GLY A 9 -0.78 -13.18 1.00
CA GLY A 9 -1.76 -13.06 -0.07
C GLY A 9 -1.18 -13.48 -1.41
N ASN A 10 -2.07 -13.61 -2.40
CA ASN A 10 -1.69 -13.98 -3.78
C ASN A 10 -1.57 -12.74 -4.70
N GLY A 11 -1.52 -11.55 -4.11
CA GLY A 11 -1.47 -10.28 -4.81
C GLY A 11 -0.05 -9.79 -5.03
N LEU A 12 0.07 -8.47 -5.22
CA LEU A 12 1.32 -7.78 -5.43
C LEU A 12 2.21 -7.91 -4.20
N PHE A 13 3.45 -8.38 -4.39
CA PHE A 13 4.46 -8.50 -3.32
C PHE A 13 3.97 -9.26 -2.07
N ASP A 14 3.27 -10.38 -2.28
CA ASP A 14 2.71 -11.24 -1.24
C ASP A 14 1.62 -10.58 -0.36
N THR A 15 1.12 -9.42 -0.80
CA THR A 15 -0.06 -8.77 -0.19
C THR A 15 -1.35 -9.39 -0.72
N HIS A 16 -2.49 -8.97 -0.18
CA HIS A 16 -3.81 -9.37 -0.67
C HIS A 16 -4.33 -8.46 -1.79
N ILE A 17 -3.55 -7.45 -2.20
CA ILE A 17 -3.92 -6.44 -3.19
C ILE A 17 -3.51 -6.87 -4.59
N SER A 18 -4.47 -6.87 -5.51
CA SER A 18 -4.21 -7.15 -6.92
C SER A 18 -4.17 -5.87 -7.77
N TRP A 19 -3.81 -6.02 -9.04
CA TRP A 19 -3.91 -4.93 -10.01
C TRP A 19 -5.34 -4.43 -10.17
N GLU A 20 -6.31 -5.34 -10.13
CA GLU A 20 -7.74 -5.04 -10.26
C GLU A 20 -8.25 -4.22 -9.08
N ASP A 21 -7.75 -4.47 -7.87
CA ASP A 21 -8.10 -3.67 -6.70
C ASP A 21 -7.62 -2.22 -6.86
N ILE A 22 -6.38 -2.02 -7.36
CA ILE A 22 -5.82 -0.70 -7.64
C ILE A 22 -6.59 0.00 -8.77
N GLU A 23 -6.85 -0.71 -9.86
CA GLU A 23 -7.57 -0.18 -11.02
C GLU A 23 -8.96 0.30 -10.64
N ARG A 24 -9.74 -0.55 -9.97
CA ARG A 24 -11.08 -0.21 -9.49
C ARG A 24 -11.03 1.04 -8.60
N ARG A 25 -10.07 1.11 -7.68
CA ARG A 25 -9.95 2.27 -6.78
C ARG A 25 -9.65 3.57 -7.55
N ILE A 26 -8.79 3.50 -8.57
CA ILE A 26 -8.52 4.64 -9.45
C ILE A 26 -9.79 5.07 -10.20
N GLN A 27 -10.49 4.11 -10.82
CA GLN A 27 -11.73 4.38 -11.55
C GLN A 27 -12.78 5.04 -10.65
N GLU A 28 -12.99 4.53 -9.43
CA GLU A 28 -13.94 5.07 -8.46
C GLU A 28 -13.57 6.48 -7.98
N GLU A 29 -12.31 6.70 -7.60
CA GLU A 29 -11.87 7.97 -7.01
C GLU A 29 -11.73 9.09 -8.04
N ARG A 30 -11.34 8.73 -9.27
CA ARG A 30 -11.15 9.68 -10.37
C ARG A 30 -12.37 9.80 -11.27
N LYS A 31 -13.33 8.88 -11.17
CA LYS A 31 -14.52 8.81 -12.03
C LYS A 31 -14.13 8.74 -13.50
N LEU A 32 -13.13 7.91 -13.81
CA LEU A 32 -12.58 7.70 -15.14
C LEU A 32 -12.77 6.25 -15.57
N ASN A 33 -13.00 6.03 -16.85
CA ASN A 33 -12.97 4.70 -17.44
C ASN A 33 -11.56 4.40 -17.98
N VAL A 34 -10.69 3.92 -17.08
CA VAL A 34 -9.29 3.59 -17.39
C VAL A 34 -8.97 2.16 -16.97
N VAL A 35 -8.15 1.47 -17.75
CA VAL A 35 -7.61 0.15 -17.40
C VAL A 35 -6.09 0.12 -17.54
N PHE A 36 -5.43 -0.73 -16.77
CA PHE A 36 -4.00 -0.99 -16.95
C PHE A 36 -3.76 -1.83 -18.21
N GLY A 37 -2.91 -1.33 -19.10
CA GLY A 37 -2.54 -2.03 -20.31
C GLY A 37 -1.64 -3.25 -20.11
N PRO A 38 -1.29 -3.95 -21.21
CA PRO A 38 -0.49 -5.18 -21.17
C PRO A 38 0.98 -4.94 -20.80
N LYS A 39 1.50 -3.72 -20.91
CA LYS A 39 2.89 -3.37 -20.57
C LYS A 39 3.01 -2.77 -19.17
N LYS A 40 1.96 -2.84 -18.34
CA LYS A 40 2.02 -2.44 -16.94
C LYS A 40 3.14 -3.17 -16.23
N SER A 41 3.80 -2.49 -15.29
CA SER A 41 4.82 -3.12 -14.46
C SER A 41 4.86 -2.45 -13.08
N ILE A 42 5.35 -3.19 -12.10
CA ILE A 42 5.60 -2.67 -10.76
C ILE A 42 6.96 -3.15 -10.28
N HIS A 43 7.75 -2.23 -9.74
CA HIS A 43 9.08 -2.52 -9.19
C HIS A 43 9.08 -2.20 -7.71
N ARG A 44 9.42 -3.18 -6.88
CA ARG A 44 9.48 -2.99 -5.43
C ARG A 44 10.63 -2.05 -5.08
N ILE A 45 10.38 -1.13 -4.17
CA ILE A 45 11.36 -0.21 -3.59
C ILE A 45 11.28 -0.22 -2.06
N GLY A 46 12.29 0.35 -1.41
CA GLY A 46 12.30 0.48 0.06
C GLY A 46 12.39 -0.84 0.80
N GLU A 47 13.00 -1.87 0.20
CA GLU A 47 13.26 -3.14 0.86
C GLU A 47 14.10 -2.92 2.13
N GLY A 48 13.67 -3.52 3.24
CA GLY A 48 14.26 -3.32 4.56
C GLY A 48 13.95 -1.96 5.23
N ILE A 49 13.31 -1.02 4.52
CA ILE A 49 12.99 0.33 5.02
C ILE A 49 11.47 0.54 5.14
N GLY A 50 10.65 -0.27 4.46
CA GLY A 50 9.18 -0.17 4.46
C GLY A 50 8.49 -0.57 5.77
N PHE A 51 9.20 -1.14 6.74
CA PHE A 51 8.71 -1.63 8.03
C PHE A 51 7.47 -2.53 7.93
N LEU A 52 6.26 -1.96 7.96
CA LEU A 52 4.97 -2.67 7.83
C LEU A 52 4.31 -2.45 6.47
N SER A 53 5.09 -2.21 5.41
CA SER A 53 4.56 -1.93 4.08
C SER A 53 5.47 -2.42 2.96
N ARG A 54 4.84 -2.82 1.86
CA ARG A 54 5.48 -3.01 0.55
C ARG A 54 5.22 -1.76 -0.28
N ILE A 55 6.28 -1.19 -0.85
CA ILE A 55 6.18 -0.02 -1.70
C ILE A 55 6.62 -0.40 -3.11
N GLY A 56 5.86 0.01 -4.11
CA GLY A 56 6.17 -0.24 -5.51
C GLY A 56 6.08 1.02 -6.35
N VAL A 57 6.96 1.14 -7.33
CA VAL A 57 6.85 2.11 -8.42
C VAL A 57 6.12 1.43 -9.58
N VAL A 58 4.95 1.93 -9.92
CA VAL A 58 4.10 1.43 -11.01
C VAL A 58 4.39 2.20 -12.29
N ASN A 59 4.68 1.49 -13.38
CA ASN A 59 4.49 2.03 -14.74
C ASN A 59 3.12 1.54 -15.22
N ALA A 60 2.18 2.45 -15.41
CA ALA A 60 0.77 2.10 -15.53
C ALA A 60 0.39 1.53 -16.90
N ASP A 61 0.97 2.04 -17.99
CA ASP A 61 0.52 1.71 -19.36
C ASP A 61 -1.01 1.84 -19.52
N PHE A 62 -1.60 2.89 -18.94
CA PHE A 62 -3.05 3.08 -18.94
C PHE A 62 -3.63 3.11 -20.36
N ARG A 63 -4.86 2.61 -20.50
CA ARG A 63 -5.68 2.63 -21.70
C ARG A 63 -7.06 3.20 -21.36
N GLY A 64 -7.68 3.92 -22.29
CA GLY A 64 -8.95 4.63 -22.07
C GLY A 64 -8.73 6.11 -21.77
N GLU A 65 -9.51 6.66 -20.83
CA GLU A 65 -9.48 8.09 -20.43
C GLU A 65 -8.25 8.42 -19.57
N ALA A 66 -7.06 8.33 -20.17
CA ALA A 66 -5.79 8.37 -19.45
C ALA A 66 -5.00 9.68 -19.60
N ASP A 67 -5.51 10.67 -20.36
CA ASP A 67 -4.74 11.87 -20.74
C ASP A 67 -4.23 12.67 -19.54
N ASP A 68 -5.00 12.71 -18.45
CA ASP A 68 -4.66 13.42 -17.22
C ASP A 68 -4.10 12.50 -16.12
N LEU A 69 -3.72 11.26 -16.44
CA LEU A 69 -3.23 10.29 -15.46
C LEU A 69 -1.70 10.16 -15.49
N PRO A 70 -1.06 9.97 -14.32
CA PRO A 70 0.36 9.73 -14.27
C PRO A 70 0.70 8.40 -14.96
N SER A 71 1.63 8.45 -15.91
CA SER A 71 2.20 7.24 -16.53
C SER A 71 3.02 6.41 -15.53
N LYS A 72 3.47 7.05 -14.44
CA LYS A 72 4.22 6.43 -13.33
C LYS A 72 3.76 7.00 -11.99
N PHE A 73 3.54 6.13 -11.01
CA PHE A 73 3.17 6.53 -9.64
C PHE A 73 3.74 5.55 -8.61
N VAL A 74 3.76 5.95 -7.34
CA VAL A 74 4.13 5.06 -6.23
C VAL A 74 2.87 4.48 -5.61
N VAL A 75 2.87 3.19 -5.30
CA VAL A 75 1.85 2.56 -4.47
C VAL A 75 2.49 2.05 -3.19
N LYS A 76 1.88 2.37 -2.04
CA LYS A 76 2.20 1.77 -0.74
C LYS A 76 1.07 0.82 -0.38
N MET A 77 1.42 -0.40 0.01
CA MET A 77 0.50 -1.44 0.47
C MET A 77 0.94 -1.91 1.86
N VAL A 78 0.04 -1.99 2.84
CA VAL A 78 0.38 -2.51 4.18
C VAL A 78 0.71 -3.99 4.06
N CYS A 79 1.77 -4.42 4.74
CA CYS A 79 2.22 -5.80 4.70
C CYS A 79 2.97 -6.12 6.00
N VAL A 80 2.31 -6.82 6.92
CA VAL A 80 2.90 -7.16 8.22
C VAL A 80 4.06 -8.16 8.06
N LEU A 81 4.07 -8.93 6.96
CA LEU A 81 5.16 -9.86 6.64
C LEU A 81 6.52 -9.18 6.56
N THR A 82 6.60 -7.91 6.13
CA THR A 82 7.86 -7.16 6.11
C THR A 82 8.40 -6.94 7.53
N GLY A 83 7.53 -6.72 8.50
CA GLY A 83 7.92 -6.61 9.90
C GLY A 83 8.46 -7.94 10.43
N LEU A 84 7.79 -9.05 10.11
CA LEU A 84 8.24 -10.40 10.45
C LEU A 84 9.62 -10.71 9.87
N GLU A 85 9.85 -10.42 8.58
CA GLU A 85 11.14 -10.60 7.92
C GLU A 85 12.27 -9.78 8.58
N ILE A 86 11.99 -8.52 8.95
CA ILE A 86 12.96 -7.67 9.67
C ILE A 86 13.26 -8.25 11.05
N ALA A 87 12.24 -8.73 11.75
CA ALA A 87 12.38 -9.28 13.09
C ALA A 87 13.11 -10.63 13.10
N GLU A 88 12.85 -11.50 12.12
CA GLU A 88 13.60 -12.75 11.90
C GLU A 88 15.08 -12.43 11.61
N ALA A 89 15.36 -11.50 10.71
CA ALA A 89 16.74 -11.08 10.42
C ALA A 89 17.44 -10.46 11.65
N ALA A 90 16.70 -9.74 12.50
CA ALA A 90 17.23 -9.21 13.76
C ALA A 90 17.50 -10.32 14.78
N LYS A 91 16.63 -11.33 14.87
CA LYS A 91 16.81 -12.51 15.73
C LYS A 91 18.08 -13.27 15.35
N GLU A 92 18.28 -13.52 14.06
CA GLU A 92 19.49 -14.18 13.55
C GLU A 92 20.78 -13.41 13.91
N ARG A 93 20.72 -12.07 13.90
CA ARG A 93 21.89 -11.22 14.18
C ARG A 93 22.17 -11.00 15.66
N HIS A 94 21.13 -10.97 16.50
CA HIS A 94 21.22 -10.45 17.86
C HIS A 94 20.75 -11.44 18.95
N GLY A 95 20.27 -12.63 18.57
CA GLY A 95 19.84 -13.67 19.52
C GLY A 95 18.59 -13.30 20.33
N ASN A 96 17.72 -12.44 19.79
CA ASN A 96 16.54 -11.95 20.49
C ASN A 96 15.37 -12.96 20.41
N ASP A 97 14.91 -13.46 21.56
CA ASP A 97 13.88 -14.49 21.70
C ASP A 97 12.47 -13.94 21.94
N ALA A 98 12.20 -12.69 21.52
CA ALA A 98 10.84 -12.15 21.58
C ALA A 98 9.86 -13.02 20.76
N ASP A 99 8.67 -13.30 21.31
CA ASP A 99 7.58 -13.94 20.55
C ASP A 99 7.04 -12.94 19.52
N LEU A 100 7.64 -12.99 18.33
CA LEU A 100 7.31 -12.11 17.22
C LEU A 100 5.85 -12.25 16.80
N LYS A 101 5.27 -13.45 16.94
CA LYS A 101 3.92 -13.71 16.46
C LYS A 101 2.90 -12.97 17.32
N GLU A 102 3.01 -13.07 18.65
CA GLU A 102 2.12 -12.35 19.58
C GLU A 102 2.26 -10.82 19.43
N LEU A 103 3.50 -10.33 19.27
CA LEU A 103 3.77 -8.91 19.05
C LEU A 103 3.08 -8.39 17.77
N TYR A 104 3.18 -9.14 16.67
CA TYR A 104 2.60 -8.73 15.37
C TYR A 104 1.09 -9.01 15.25
N GLU A 105 0.52 -9.94 16.01
CA GLU A 105 -0.93 -10.08 16.16
C GLU A 105 -1.56 -8.82 16.79
N GLY A 106 -0.90 -8.23 17.80
CA GLY A 106 -1.30 -6.93 18.35
C GLY A 106 -1.18 -5.76 17.37
N PHE A 107 -0.28 -5.87 16.38
CA PHE A 107 -0.14 -4.87 15.33
C PHE A 107 -1.24 -4.94 14.26
N ASP A 108 -1.89 -6.08 14.02
CA ASP A 108 -2.93 -6.22 12.97
C ASP A 108 -4.12 -5.26 13.18
N THR A 109 -4.50 -5.00 14.43
CA THR A 109 -5.58 -4.04 14.74
C THR A 109 -5.08 -2.60 14.66
N ASN A 110 -3.92 -2.30 15.24
CA ASN A 110 -3.38 -0.94 15.26
C ASN A 110 -2.95 -0.44 13.88
N ILE A 111 -2.47 -1.32 13.00
CA ILE A 111 -1.94 -0.93 11.69
C ILE A 111 -3.04 -0.43 10.76
N LYS A 112 -4.25 -0.96 10.87
CA LYS A 112 -5.41 -0.52 10.08
C LYS A 112 -5.78 0.92 10.40
N ASP A 113 -5.82 1.25 11.70
CA ASP A 113 -6.07 2.61 12.17
C ASP A 113 -4.93 3.57 11.81
N LEU A 114 -3.68 3.13 11.90
CA LEU A 114 -2.51 3.93 11.51
C LEU A 114 -2.51 4.24 10.00
N HIS A 115 -2.81 3.25 9.16
CA HIS A 115 -2.96 3.44 7.72
C HIS A 115 -4.06 4.43 7.39
N ASN A 116 -5.26 4.27 7.97
CA ASN A 116 -6.38 5.19 7.74
C ASN A 116 -6.03 6.62 8.21
N ARG A 117 -5.29 6.78 9.30
CA ARG A 117 -4.76 8.09 9.75
C ARG A 117 -3.78 8.68 8.75
N GLU A 118 -2.84 7.89 8.24
CA GLU A 118 -1.89 8.31 7.22
C GLU A 118 -2.61 8.78 5.95
N VAL A 119 -3.59 8.01 5.45
CA VAL A 119 -4.43 8.42 4.32
C VAL A 119 -5.15 9.74 4.60
N ASN A 120 -5.71 9.91 5.80
CA ASN A 120 -6.37 11.16 6.17
C ASN A 120 -5.41 12.37 6.18
N VAL A 121 -4.18 12.21 6.62
CA VAL A 121 -3.14 13.25 6.51
C VAL A 121 -2.96 13.64 5.04
N PHE A 122 -2.75 12.67 4.15
CA PHE A 122 -2.59 12.95 2.73
C PHE A 122 -3.84 13.60 2.09
N ARG A 123 -5.06 13.22 2.49
CA ARG A 123 -6.33 13.83 2.03
C ARG A 123 -6.51 15.28 2.52
N ILE A 124 -5.98 15.62 3.68
CA ILE A 124 -5.98 17.00 4.19
C ILE A 124 -4.97 17.81 3.40
N PHE A 125 -3.75 17.29 3.24
CA PHE A 125 -2.67 18.02 2.59
C PHE A 125 -2.83 18.17 1.08
N SER A 126 -3.57 17.28 0.41
CA SER A 126 -3.87 17.37 -1.02
C SER A 126 -4.72 18.60 -1.41
N ARG A 127 -5.27 19.32 -0.42
CA ARG A 127 -6.03 20.56 -0.60
C ARG A 127 -5.13 21.79 -0.71
N PHE A 128 -3.88 21.68 -0.31
CA PHE A 128 -2.90 22.75 -0.41
C PHE A 128 -2.03 22.58 -1.65
N ASP A 129 -1.52 23.71 -2.15
CA ASP A 129 -0.59 23.68 -3.27
C ASP A 129 0.70 22.93 -2.90
N TYR A 130 1.19 22.10 -3.83
CA TYR A 130 2.40 21.30 -3.63
C TYR A 130 3.64 22.17 -3.35
N SER A 131 3.71 23.37 -3.93
CA SER A 131 4.80 24.32 -3.69
C SER A 131 4.89 24.73 -2.22
N LEU A 132 3.78 24.69 -1.48
CA LEU A 132 3.67 25.03 -0.07
C LEU A 132 3.89 23.82 0.85
N SER A 133 3.23 22.69 0.57
CA SER A 133 3.26 21.54 1.48
C SER A 133 4.52 20.67 1.35
N LYS A 134 5.11 20.60 0.14
CA LYS A 134 6.16 19.64 -0.24
C LYS A 134 5.78 18.17 0.04
N ILE A 135 4.51 17.88 0.29
CA ILE A 135 3.99 16.55 0.58
C ILE A 135 3.58 15.90 -0.75
N PRO A 136 3.94 14.62 -0.99
CA PRO A 136 3.50 13.90 -2.18
C PRO A 136 1.98 13.98 -2.38
N ARG A 137 1.56 14.21 -3.62
CA ARG A 137 0.13 14.37 -3.94
C ARG A 137 -0.56 13.01 -3.90
N LEU A 138 -1.58 12.88 -3.06
CA LEU A 138 -2.43 11.70 -3.03
C LEU A 138 -3.14 11.51 -4.37
N TYR A 139 -2.91 10.38 -5.00
CA TYR A 139 -3.51 10.02 -6.28
C TYR A 139 -4.75 9.13 -6.11
N PHE A 140 -4.74 8.18 -5.19
CA PHE A 140 -5.93 7.45 -4.77
C PHE A 140 -5.65 6.82 -3.40
N ALA A 141 -6.68 6.43 -2.67
CA ALA A 141 -6.51 5.66 -1.45
C ALA A 141 -7.70 4.75 -1.16
N GLN A 142 -7.39 3.59 -0.61
CA GLN A 142 -8.36 2.68 -0.03
C GLN A 142 -8.14 2.63 1.48
N ASP A 143 -9.19 2.95 2.25
CA ASP A 143 -9.20 2.83 3.70
C ASP A 143 -9.65 1.41 4.11
N PHE A 144 -9.21 0.96 5.28
CA PHE A 144 -9.77 -0.20 5.95
C PHE A 144 -11.17 0.10 6.50
N THR A 145 -12.06 -0.83 6.26
CA THR A 145 -13.44 -0.92 6.75
C THR A 145 -13.70 -2.37 7.19
N LYS A 146 -14.85 -2.62 7.82
CA LYS A 146 -15.23 -3.97 8.25
C LYS A 146 -15.50 -4.91 7.07
N GLU A 147 -15.76 -4.34 5.90
CA GLU A 147 -16.11 -5.07 4.68
C GLU A 147 -14.88 -5.43 3.83
N ASN A 148 -13.72 -4.83 4.10
CA ASN A 148 -12.50 -5.00 3.31
C ASN A 148 -11.24 -5.21 4.17
N GLU A 149 -11.34 -5.92 5.30
CA GLU A 149 -10.30 -6.02 6.32
C GLU A 149 -8.91 -6.52 5.86
N LEU A 150 -8.82 -7.07 4.64
CA LEU A 150 -7.57 -7.51 3.98
C LEU A 150 -7.23 -6.72 2.72
N LYS A 151 -8.11 -5.83 2.26
CA LYS A 151 -7.99 -5.07 1.01
C LYS A 151 -8.11 -3.55 1.21
N GLY A 152 -8.14 -3.12 2.47
CA GLY A 152 -8.25 -1.73 2.90
C GLY A 152 -6.92 -0.98 2.94
N ASP A 153 -5.90 -1.50 2.28
CA ASP A 153 -4.54 -1.43 2.79
C ASP A 153 -3.57 -0.74 1.84
N PHE A 154 -4.03 0.19 1.00
CA PHE A 154 -3.13 0.81 0.02
C PHE A 154 -3.54 2.20 -0.46
N TYR A 155 -2.54 2.97 -0.89
CA TYR A 155 -2.75 4.26 -1.53
C TYR A 155 -1.68 4.52 -2.60
N GLY A 156 -2.04 5.34 -3.58
CA GLY A 156 -1.18 5.80 -4.65
C GLY A 156 -0.74 7.24 -4.45
N LEU A 157 0.54 7.53 -4.68
CA LEU A 157 1.10 8.88 -4.69
C LEU A 157 1.58 9.22 -6.09
N TRP A 158 1.21 10.40 -6.57
CA TRP A 158 1.71 10.96 -7.81
C TRP A 158 3.17 11.39 -7.60
N ILE A 159 4.07 10.95 -8.49
CA ILE A 159 5.48 11.36 -8.54
C ILE A 159 5.84 12.08 -9.84
#